data_AF-A0A520IL98-F1
#
_entry.id   AF-A0A520IL98-F1
#
_cell.length_a   1.000
_cell.length_b   1.000
_cell.length_c   1.000
_cell.angle_alpha   90.00
_cell.angle_beta   90.00
_cell.angle_gamma   90.00
#
_symmetry.space_group_name_H-M   'P 1'
#
loop_
_entity.id
_entity.type
_entity.pdbx_description
1 polymer ?
#
loop_
_entity_poly.entity_id
_entity_poly.type
_entity_poly.pdbx_seq_one_letter_code
_entity_poly.pdbx_strand_id
1 'polypeptide(L)'
;MAIAQSQIGVREATGKNDGLNVAQYLAYTREQKGAPWCAAFVSWVFGRAGFGQPKTAWSPALFPLQKRTTDIQPATVFGIYFPALKRIAHCGFVERLDGHWIITIEGNTNVAGNREGDGVYRKRRLVNSIRYFADWTKGKEEAKHEKF
;
A
#
# COMPACT_ATOMS: atom_id res chain seq x y z
N MET A 1 -3.14 -4.46 10.50
CA MET A 1 -4.04 -4.85 9.38
C MET A 1 -5.44 -4.24 9.49
N ALA A 2 -6.08 -4.19 10.67
CA ALA A 2 -7.43 -3.66 10.87
C ALA A 2 -7.72 -2.32 10.16
N ILE A 3 -6.75 -1.39 10.17
CA ILE A 3 -6.90 -0.09 9.48
C ILE A 3 -7.08 -0.27 7.98
N ALA A 4 -6.22 -1.02 7.29
CA ALA A 4 -6.38 -1.27 5.86
C ALA A 4 -7.71 -1.99 5.55
N GLN A 5 -8.09 -2.96 6.39
CA GLN A 5 -9.36 -3.70 6.26
C GLN A 5 -10.58 -2.79 6.36
N SER A 6 -10.57 -1.82 7.27
CA SER A 6 -11.66 -0.85 7.43
C SER A 6 -11.87 0.06 6.21
N GLN A 7 -10.87 0.16 5.32
CA GLN A 7 -10.97 0.98 4.12
C GLN A 7 -11.52 0.22 2.91
N ILE A 8 -11.72 -1.10 3.01
CA ILE A 8 -12.30 -1.88 1.90
C ILE A 8 -13.69 -1.32 1.58
N GLY A 9 -13.95 -1.09 0.29
CA GLY A 9 -15.20 -0.50 -0.19
C GLY A 9 -15.17 1.03 -0.31
N VAL A 10 -14.10 1.70 0.13
CA VAL A 10 -13.89 3.11 -0.23
C VAL A 10 -13.82 3.25 -1.75
N ARG A 11 -14.55 4.25 -2.27
CA ARG A 11 -14.65 4.58 -3.69
C ARG A 11 -14.24 6.02 -3.94
N GLU A 12 -13.73 6.25 -5.14
CA GLU A 12 -13.60 7.59 -5.68
C GLU A 12 -14.99 8.21 -5.89
N ALA A 13 -15.09 9.53 -5.76
CA ALA A 13 -16.38 10.22 -5.91
C ALA A 13 -16.83 10.28 -7.38
N THR A 14 -15.88 10.51 -8.30
CA THR A 14 -16.17 10.67 -9.73
C THR A 14 -15.28 9.81 -10.64
N GLY A 15 -14.43 8.96 -10.07
CA GLY A 15 -13.46 8.15 -10.82
C GLY A 15 -12.26 8.96 -11.33
N LYS A 16 -11.98 10.11 -10.71
CA LYS A 16 -10.89 11.03 -11.10
C LYS A 16 -9.89 11.23 -9.96
N ASN A 17 -9.55 10.14 -9.25
CA ASN A 17 -8.69 10.15 -8.06
C ASN A 17 -9.17 11.18 -7.03
N ASP A 18 -10.45 11.11 -6.66
CA ASP A 18 -11.11 12.08 -5.80
C ASP A 18 -12.05 11.47 -4.76
N GLY A 19 -12.63 12.31 -3.89
CA GLY A 19 -13.48 11.90 -2.78
C GLY A 19 -12.85 12.16 -1.41
N LEU A 20 -13.66 12.18 -0.35
CA LEU A 20 -13.23 12.60 0.99
C LEU A 20 -12.12 11.70 1.54
N ASN A 21 -12.27 10.38 1.46
CA ASN A 21 -11.26 9.44 1.95
C ASN A 21 -9.99 9.47 1.08
N VAL A 22 -10.15 9.55 -0.24
CA VAL A 22 -9.00 9.65 -1.18
C VAL A 22 -8.20 10.93 -0.92
N ALA A 23 -8.88 12.05 -0.67
CA ALA A 23 -8.24 13.31 -0.30
C ALA A 23 -7.46 13.20 1.01
N GLN A 24 -7.94 12.42 2.00
CA GLN A 24 -7.18 12.17 3.23
C GLN A 24 -5.89 11.38 2.99
N TYR A 25 -5.93 10.39 2.09
CA TYR A 25 -4.74 9.62 1.73
C TYR A 25 -3.70 10.51 1.05
N LEU A 26 -4.13 11.28 0.06
CA LEU A 26 -3.27 12.20 -0.70
C LEU A 26 -2.68 13.28 0.21
N ALA A 27 -3.49 13.89 1.08
CA ALA A 27 -3.05 14.91 2.01
C ALA A 27 -1.97 14.40 2.99
N TYR A 28 -2.04 13.12 3.41
CA TYR A 28 -1.04 12.53 4.30
C TYR A 28 0.37 12.55 3.70
N THR A 29 0.47 12.42 2.38
CA THR A 29 1.72 12.49 1.62
C THR A 29 1.93 13.81 0.90
N ARG A 30 1.08 14.83 1.17
CA ARG A 30 1.11 16.17 0.56
C ARG A 30 0.91 16.18 -0.97
N GLU A 31 0.14 15.22 -1.48
CA GLU A 31 -0.23 15.17 -2.89
C GLU A 31 -1.53 15.94 -3.16
N GLN A 32 -1.69 16.38 -4.41
CA GLN A 32 -2.88 17.10 -4.86
C GLN A 32 -3.99 16.13 -5.30
N LYS A 33 -5.24 16.60 -5.24
CA LYS A 33 -6.40 15.90 -5.81
C LYS A 33 -6.12 15.53 -7.28
N GLY A 34 -6.54 14.35 -7.71
CA GLY A 34 -6.29 13.86 -9.06
C GLY A 34 -5.03 12.99 -9.19
N ALA A 35 -4.13 13.00 -8.20
CA ALA A 35 -2.94 12.15 -8.21
C ALA A 35 -3.28 10.67 -7.93
N PRO A 36 -2.56 9.71 -8.54
CA PRO A 36 -2.65 8.30 -8.16
C PRO A 36 -2.33 8.10 -6.67
N TRP A 37 -3.11 7.26 -5.99
CA TRP A 37 -3.12 7.24 -4.53
C TRP A 37 -2.81 5.88 -3.90
N CYS A 38 -2.33 4.88 -4.66
CA CYS A 38 -1.99 3.56 -4.10
C CYS A 38 -0.92 3.63 -2.99
N ALA A 39 0.19 4.33 -3.22
CA ALA A 39 1.25 4.49 -2.22
C ALA A 39 0.86 5.46 -1.10
N ALA A 40 0.10 6.51 -1.44
CA ALA A 40 -0.47 7.42 -0.45
C ALA A 40 -1.38 6.68 0.54
N PHE A 41 -2.21 5.75 0.06
CA PHE A 41 -3.00 4.85 0.88
C PHE A 41 -2.13 3.97 1.80
N VAL A 42 -1.07 3.33 1.27
CA VAL A 42 -0.14 2.55 2.09
C VAL A 42 0.46 3.40 3.21
N SER A 43 1.00 4.57 2.86
CA SER A 43 1.57 5.51 3.82
C SER A 43 0.56 5.98 4.86
N TRP A 44 -0.66 6.32 4.45
CA TRP A 44 -1.72 6.71 5.37
C TRP A 44 -2.08 5.59 6.35
N VAL A 45 -2.20 4.35 5.89
CA VAL A 45 -2.48 3.20 6.77
C VAL A 45 -1.38 3.02 7.83
N PHE A 46 -0.10 3.14 7.45
CA PHE A 46 1.00 3.10 8.41
C PHE A 46 0.94 4.24 9.42
N GLY A 47 0.70 5.47 8.95
CA GLY A 47 0.54 6.64 9.82
C GLY A 47 -0.58 6.45 10.83
N ARG A 48 -1.75 5.98 10.38
CA ARG A 48 -2.89 5.68 11.26
C ARG A 48 -2.60 4.53 12.24
N ALA A 49 -1.70 3.61 11.91
CA ALA A 49 -1.24 2.54 12.79
C ALA A 49 -0.12 2.96 13.77
N GLY A 50 0.26 4.24 13.75
CA GLY A 50 1.27 4.81 14.63
C GLY A 50 2.72 4.59 14.17
N PHE A 51 2.94 4.29 12.88
CA PHE A 51 4.28 4.21 12.29
C PHE A 51 4.64 5.55 11.63
N GLY A 52 5.87 6.04 11.88
CA GLY A 52 6.36 7.27 11.26
C GLY A 52 6.73 7.12 9.78
N GLN A 53 6.87 5.89 9.29
CA GLN A 53 7.25 5.54 7.92
C GLN A 53 6.49 4.29 7.46
N PRO A 54 6.32 4.10 6.13
CA PRO A 54 6.71 5.01 5.05
C PRO A 54 5.77 6.21 4.92
N LYS A 55 6.29 7.36 4.47
CA LYS A 55 5.50 8.56 4.17
C LYS A 55 5.78 9.10 2.77
N THR A 56 5.25 8.45 1.75
CA THR A 56 5.48 8.76 0.33
C THR A 56 4.30 8.35 -0.55
N ALA A 57 4.00 9.14 -1.59
CA ALA A 57 3.08 8.74 -2.66
C ALA A 57 3.79 8.08 -3.85
N TRP A 58 5.10 7.89 -3.78
CA TRP A 58 5.89 7.29 -4.85
C TRP A 58 6.11 5.80 -4.59
N SER A 59 5.39 4.94 -5.32
CA SER A 59 5.42 3.49 -5.08
C SER A 59 6.82 2.84 -5.08
N PRO A 60 7.82 3.23 -5.90
CA PRO A 60 9.18 2.71 -5.78
C PRO A 60 9.86 3.00 -4.43
N ALA A 61 9.55 4.14 -3.79
CA ALA A 61 10.15 4.52 -2.51
C ALA A 61 9.65 3.65 -1.33
N LEU A 62 8.64 2.80 -1.55
CA LEU A 62 8.20 1.81 -0.56
C LEU A 62 9.12 0.57 -0.50
N PHE A 63 10.07 0.42 -1.42
CA PHE A 63 10.94 -0.77 -1.52
C PHE A 63 12.45 -0.45 -1.49
N PRO A 64 12.95 0.34 -0.50
CA PRO A 64 14.38 0.47 -0.28
C PRO A 64 14.97 -0.88 0.11
N LEU A 65 16.23 -1.14 -0.25
CA LEU A 65 16.87 -2.46 -0.06
C LEU A 65 16.75 -2.98 1.37
N GLN A 66 16.91 -2.10 2.37
CA GLN A 66 16.88 -2.42 3.80
C GLN A 66 15.50 -2.83 4.31
N LYS A 67 14.43 -2.51 3.58
CA LYS A 67 13.06 -2.92 3.93
C LYS A 67 12.59 -4.11 3.11
N ARG A 68 13.31 -4.52 2.05
CA ARG A 68 12.91 -5.66 1.24
C ARG A 68 12.99 -6.94 2.06
N THR A 69 12.00 -7.81 1.87
CA THR A 69 11.89 -9.08 2.60
C THR A 69 11.40 -10.18 1.66
N THR A 70 11.74 -11.43 1.99
CA THR A 70 11.11 -12.63 1.42
C THR A 70 10.10 -13.25 2.38
N ASP A 71 10.07 -12.81 3.63
CA ASP A 71 9.08 -13.21 4.63
C ASP A 71 7.77 -12.45 4.40
N ILE A 72 6.75 -13.18 3.92
CA ILE A 72 5.44 -12.65 3.57
C ILE A 72 4.49 -12.87 4.75
N GLN A 73 4.19 -11.79 5.47
CA GLN A 73 3.32 -11.78 6.63
C GLN A 73 2.15 -10.80 6.40
N PRO A 74 1.07 -10.88 7.21
CA PRO A 74 0.10 -9.82 7.24
C PRO A 74 0.77 -8.45 7.48
N ALA A 75 0.40 -7.46 6.67
CA ALA A 75 0.96 -6.10 6.62
C ALA A 75 2.28 -5.93 5.86
N THR A 76 2.87 -6.99 5.31
CA THR A 76 3.92 -6.86 4.30
C THR A 76 3.40 -6.04 3.11
N VAL A 77 4.18 -5.06 2.67
CA VAL A 77 3.85 -4.25 1.49
C VAL A 77 4.30 -5.01 0.25
N PHE A 78 3.45 -5.15 -0.76
CA PHE A 78 3.81 -5.75 -2.05
C PHE A 78 3.93 -4.67 -3.12
N GLY A 79 4.81 -4.88 -4.11
CA GLY A 79 5.04 -3.97 -5.22
C GLY A 79 4.98 -4.67 -6.58
N ILE A 80 4.20 -4.13 -7.50
CA ILE A 80 4.06 -4.64 -8.87
C ILE A 80 4.87 -3.76 -9.82
N TYR A 81 5.75 -4.40 -10.59
CA TYR A 81 6.55 -3.75 -11.61
C TYR A 81 5.78 -3.63 -12.93
N PHE A 82 5.81 -2.44 -13.53
CA PHE A 82 5.19 -2.17 -14.82
C PHE A 82 6.29 -1.94 -15.86
N PRO A 83 6.49 -2.86 -16.83
CA PRO A 83 7.56 -2.73 -17.83
C PRO A 83 7.53 -1.41 -18.61
N ALA A 84 6.34 -0.94 -19.01
CA ALA A 84 6.16 0.31 -19.74
C ALA A 84 6.67 1.54 -18.96
N LEU A 85 6.63 1.51 -17.62
CA LEU A 85 7.06 2.60 -16.75
C LEU A 85 8.45 2.36 -16.15
N LYS A 86 9.04 1.19 -16.40
CA LYS A 86 10.33 0.72 -15.88
C LYS A 86 10.48 0.84 -14.35
N ARG A 87 9.38 0.71 -13.60
CA ARG A 87 9.37 0.89 -12.12
C ARG A 87 8.24 0.12 -11.45
N ILE A 88 8.29 0.07 -10.12
CA ILE A 88 7.10 -0.29 -9.32
C ILE A 88 6.05 0.80 -9.52
N ALA A 89 4.89 0.44 -10.04
CA ALA A 89 3.81 1.39 -10.34
C ALA A 89 2.49 1.07 -9.64
N HIS A 90 2.43 -0.03 -8.88
CA HIS A 90 1.31 -0.35 -8.00
C HIS A 90 1.80 -1.05 -6.74
N CYS A 91 1.07 -0.85 -5.64
CA CYS A 91 1.40 -1.43 -4.34
C CYS A 91 0.16 -1.57 -3.45
N GLY A 92 0.32 -2.30 -2.36
CA GLY A 92 -0.71 -2.48 -1.34
C GLY A 92 -0.20 -3.37 -0.22
N PHE A 93 -1.12 -3.88 0.59
CA PHE A 93 -0.81 -4.76 1.71
C PHE A 93 -1.11 -6.20 1.38
N VAL A 94 -0.28 -7.11 1.87
CA VAL A 94 -0.65 -8.51 2.06
C VAL A 94 -1.54 -8.61 3.30
N GLU A 95 -2.73 -9.15 3.13
CA GLU A 95 -3.62 -9.53 4.23
C GLU A 95 -3.27 -10.93 4.74
N ARG A 96 -3.04 -11.89 3.83
CA ARG A 96 -2.69 -13.28 4.16
C ARG A 96 -2.00 -13.99 3.00
N LEU A 97 -1.12 -14.94 3.30
CA LEU A 97 -0.56 -15.91 2.37
C LEU A 97 -1.42 -17.18 2.29
N ASP A 98 -1.66 -17.68 1.08
CA ASP A 98 -2.50 -18.84 0.75
C ASP A 98 -1.76 -19.71 -0.29
N GLY A 99 -0.75 -20.45 0.17
CA GLY A 99 0.16 -21.21 -0.70
C GLY A 99 0.93 -20.30 -1.66
N HIS A 100 0.73 -20.49 -2.97
CA HIS A 100 1.33 -19.65 -4.01
C HIS A 100 0.55 -18.35 -4.28
N TRP A 101 -0.52 -18.11 -3.53
CA TRP A 101 -1.36 -16.92 -3.64
C TRP A 101 -1.21 -16.03 -2.42
N ILE A 102 -1.45 -14.75 -2.60
CA ILE A 102 -1.66 -13.78 -1.53
C ILE A 102 -3.05 -13.17 -1.69
N ILE A 103 -3.69 -12.94 -0.54
CA ILE A 103 -4.83 -12.05 -0.44
C ILE A 103 -4.29 -10.67 -0.08
N THR A 104 -4.69 -9.66 -0.85
CA THR A 104 -4.17 -8.29 -0.77
C THR A 104 -5.26 -7.28 -0.48
N ILE A 105 -4.89 -6.13 0.06
CA ILE A 105 -5.75 -4.93 0.18
C ILE A 105 -5.03 -3.78 -0.51
N GLU A 106 -5.71 -3.14 -1.45
CA GLU A 106 -5.08 -2.23 -2.41
C GLU A 106 -5.95 -1.01 -2.63
N GLY A 107 -5.38 0.19 -2.50
CA GLY A 107 -5.99 1.44 -2.92
C GLY A 107 -5.66 1.78 -4.37
N ASN A 108 -6.48 2.63 -5.00
CA ASN A 108 -6.37 3.03 -6.41
C ASN A 108 -6.25 1.81 -7.32
N THR A 109 -7.07 0.78 -7.07
CA THR A 109 -7.26 -0.35 -7.99
C THR A 109 -8.74 -0.48 -8.36
N ASN A 110 -9.06 -1.36 -9.30
CA ASN A 110 -10.41 -1.72 -9.70
C ASN A 110 -10.51 -3.25 -9.88
N VAL A 111 -11.72 -3.73 -10.17
CA VAL A 111 -11.98 -5.16 -10.46
C VAL A 111 -11.24 -5.60 -11.73
N ALA A 112 -11.16 -4.74 -12.75
CA ALA A 112 -10.53 -5.04 -14.04
C ALA A 112 -8.99 -5.18 -13.99
N GLY A 113 -8.33 -4.78 -12.88
CA GLY A 113 -6.87 -4.86 -12.74
C GLY A 113 -6.07 -3.79 -13.45
N ASN A 114 -6.73 -2.79 -14.03
CA ASN A 114 -6.07 -1.66 -14.70
C ASN A 114 -5.50 -0.65 -13.70
N ARG A 115 -4.59 0.22 -14.18
CA ARG A 115 -3.89 1.24 -13.39
C ARG A 115 -4.80 2.33 -12.83
N GLU A 116 -5.86 2.68 -13.54
CA GLU A 116 -6.85 3.67 -13.10
C GLU A 116 -7.89 2.97 -12.23
N GLY A 117 -7.57 2.86 -10.96
CA GLY A 117 -8.43 2.21 -9.99
C GLY A 117 -9.35 3.17 -9.27
N ASP A 118 -10.60 2.77 -9.07
CA ASP A 118 -11.67 3.60 -8.54
C ASP A 118 -11.92 3.40 -7.03
N GLY A 119 -11.07 2.62 -6.33
CA GLY A 119 -11.32 2.36 -4.91
C GLY A 119 -10.32 1.45 -4.21
N VAL A 120 -10.70 1.06 -2.99
CA VAL A 120 -9.99 0.10 -2.15
C VAL A 120 -10.64 -1.27 -2.25
N TYR A 121 -9.85 -2.28 -2.64
CA TYR A 121 -10.35 -3.63 -2.91
C TYR A 121 -9.49 -4.70 -2.26
N ARG A 122 -10.13 -5.82 -1.97
CA ARG A 122 -9.45 -7.09 -1.71
C ARG A 122 -9.19 -7.81 -3.03
N LYS A 123 -7.97 -8.29 -3.28
CA LYS A 123 -7.63 -9.07 -4.48
C LYS A 123 -6.87 -10.35 -4.12
N ARG A 124 -6.93 -11.33 -5.02
CA ARG A 124 -6.10 -12.53 -4.97
C ARG A 124 -5.04 -12.42 -6.05
N ARG A 125 -3.76 -12.60 -5.68
CA ARG A 125 -2.62 -12.49 -6.62
C ARG A 125 -1.66 -13.66 -6.46
N LEU A 126 -1.06 -14.11 -7.55
CA LEU A 126 0.08 -15.03 -7.49
C LEU A 126 1.27 -14.31 -6.85
N VAL A 127 1.95 -14.97 -5.92
CA VAL A 127 3.21 -14.46 -5.33
C VAL A 127 4.20 -14.09 -6.44
N ASN A 128 4.26 -14.90 -7.50
CA ASN A 128 5.20 -14.75 -8.63
C ASN A 128 4.90 -13.52 -9.51
N SER A 129 3.73 -12.92 -9.38
CA SER A 129 3.39 -11.66 -10.08
C SER A 129 3.85 -10.41 -9.32
N ILE A 130 4.35 -10.58 -8.08
CA ILE A 130 4.87 -9.51 -7.26
C ILE A 130 6.37 -9.38 -7.49
N ARG A 131 6.85 -8.15 -7.72
CA ARG A 131 8.27 -7.89 -7.94
C ARG A 131 9.05 -7.83 -6.64
N TYR A 132 8.54 -7.08 -5.66
CA TYR A 132 9.19 -6.91 -4.36
C TYR A 132 8.15 -6.96 -3.23
N PHE A 133 8.59 -7.46 -2.09
CA PHE A 133 7.91 -7.31 -0.82
C PHE A 133 8.76 -6.45 0.12
N ALA A 134 8.13 -5.69 0.99
CA ALA A 134 8.81 -4.87 1.99
C ALA A 134 8.13 -4.94 3.36
N ASP A 135 8.93 -5.06 4.41
CA ASP A 135 8.50 -5.05 5.80
C ASP A 135 8.87 -3.71 6.45
N TRP A 136 7.84 -2.93 6.76
CA TRP A 136 7.95 -1.64 7.43
C TRP A 136 7.59 -1.70 8.92
N THR A 137 7.31 -2.90 9.45
CA THR A 137 6.87 -3.09 10.84
C THR A 137 8.02 -3.29 11.81
N LYS A 138 9.16 -3.82 11.32
CA LYS A 138 10.43 -3.91 12.06
C LYS A 138 10.97 -2.50 12.34
N GLY A 139 10.79 -2.05 13.58
CA GLY A 139 11.14 -0.70 14.05
C GLY A 139 10.20 -0.15 15.15
N LYS A 140 9.01 -0.74 15.36
CA LYS A 140 8.13 -0.34 16.47
C LYS A 140 8.56 -0.91 17.83
N GLU A 141 9.42 -1.92 17.84
CA GLU A 141 9.90 -2.59 19.06
C GLU A 141 11.01 -1.82 19.77
N GLU A 142 11.85 -1.08 19.03
CA GLU A 142 12.97 -0.31 19.61
C GLU A 142 12.49 0.91 20.42
N ALA A 143 11.38 1.53 20.03
CA ALA A 143 10.83 2.71 20.70
C ALA A 143 10.21 2.44 22.08
N LYS A 144 10.20 1.19 22.57
CA LYS A 144 9.70 0.83 23.91
C LYS A 144 10.80 0.70 24.97
N HIS A 145 12.08 0.69 24.59
CA HIS A 145 13.20 0.50 25.53
C HIS A 145 13.96 1.77 25.91
N GLU A 146 13.62 2.93 25.33
CA GLU A 146 14.15 4.22 25.80
C GLU A 146 13.17 4.87 26.79
N LYS A 147 13.23 4.41 28.04
CA LYS A 147 12.87 5.24 29.19
C LYS A 147 14.06 5.24 30.14
N PHE A 148 14.71 6.40 30.22
CA PHE A 148 15.71 6.74 31.24
C PHE A 148 15.10 6.66 32.63
#